data_AF-A0A935EZH2-F1
#
_entry.id   AF-A0A935EZH2-F1
#
_cell.length_a   1.000
_cell.length_b   1.000
_cell.length_c   1.000
_cell.angle_alpha   90.00
_cell.angle_beta   90.00
_cell.angle_gamma   90.00
#
_symmetry.space_group_name_H-M   'P 1'
#
loop_
_entity.id
_entity.type
_entity.pdbx_description
1 polymer ?
#
loop_
_entity_poly.entity_id
_entity_poly.type
_entity_poly.pdbx_seq_one_letter_code
_entity_poly.pdbx_strand_id
1 'polypeptide(L)'
;MGRSSRFQFNVLKADLDVDTNRDGTVDNMADDINEHIWNTSSGAIFSVNYDRDGMRTVGDIPIGDAIHFDDTGAPVLEDKRIDNSDDARDITPLVIRKIMDSIPASAHVFEAASLEDIQSIHVFKRIQAGETSIWGGVGNRVEGGAAEPLEIEITDWVNPASSNYQGDISGATTFGIEGLFFRSLGLSPVNQFDGVVNLTLEVREGEVVIASDVVEFKVAPG
;
A
#
# COMPACT_ATOMS: atom_id res chain seq x y z
N MET A 1 44.95 -32.53 5.99
CA MET A 1 43.61 -32.62 5.37
C MET A 1 42.82 -31.41 5.82
N GLY A 2 42.66 -30.40 4.96
CA GLY A 2 41.90 -29.19 5.29
C GLY A 2 40.41 -29.52 5.38
N ARG A 3 39.77 -29.18 6.50
CA ARG A 3 38.31 -29.25 6.61
C ARG A 3 37.73 -28.20 5.66
N SER A 4 37.10 -28.65 4.58
CA SER A 4 36.22 -27.79 3.79
C SER A 4 35.00 -27.48 4.66
N SER A 5 34.89 -26.23 5.11
CA SER A 5 33.64 -25.70 5.66
C SER A 5 32.66 -25.51 4.51
N ARG A 6 31.48 -26.10 4.63
CA ARG A 6 30.33 -25.83 3.76
C ARG A 6 29.56 -24.68 4.38
N PHE A 7 29.35 -23.62 3.61
CA PHE A 7 28.46 -22.53 3.96
C PHE A 7 27.11 -22.77 3.30
N GLN A 8 26.03 -22.65 4.06
CA GLN A 8 24.67 -22.62 3.52
C GLN A 8 24.26 -21.15 3.44
N PHE A 9 23.84 -20.73 2.25
CA PHE A 9 23.27 -19.41 2.02
C PHE A 9 21.79 -19.60 1.68
N ASN A 10 20.94 -18.80 2.31
CA ASN A 10 19.55 -18.65 1.91
C ASN A 10 19.48 -17.35 1.09
N VAL A 11 18.86 -17.42 -0.08
CA VAL A 11 18.57 -16.23 -0.88
C VAL A 11 17.19 -15.73 -0.46
N LEU A 12 17.09 -14.46 -0.14
CA LEU A 12 15.84 -13.76 0.08
C LEU A 12 15.74 -12.60 -0.93
N LYS A 13 14.52 -12.29 -1.38
CA LYS A 13 14.23 -11.17 -2.28
C LYS A 13 13.26 -10.23 -1.56
N ALA A 14 13.58 -8.95 -1.44
CA ALA A 14 12.58 -7.92 -1.16
C ALA A 14 12.28 -7.30 -2.52
N ASP A 15 11.04 -7.42 -2.97
CA ASP A 15 10.63 -7.09 -4.34
C ASP A 15 9.17 -6.73 -4.33
N LEU A 16 8.92 -5.45 -4.60
CA LEU A 16 7.66 -4.79 -4.47
C LEU A 16 7.31 -4.19 -5.82
N ASP A 17 6.34 -4.78 -6.51
CA ASP A 17 6.01 -4.39 -7.88
C ASP A 17 4.68 -3.63 -7.93
N VAL A 18 4.60 -2.71 -8.87
CA VAL A 18 3.41 -1.90 -9.18
C VAL A 18 3.28 -1.75 -10.70
N ASP A 19 2.12 -1.37 -11.25
CA ASP A 19 1.96 -1.20 -12.70
C ASP A 19 2.64 0.09 -13.18
N THR A 20 3.96 0.03 -13.43
CA THR A 20 4.75 1.22 -13.79
C THR A 20 4.61 1.58 -15.27
N ASN A 21 4.30 0.61 -16.12
CA ASN A 21 4.12 0.83 -17.55
C ASN A 21 2.66 1.23 -17.90
N ARG A 22 1.72 1.08 -16.97
CA ARG A 22 0.32 1.48 -17.02
C ARG A 22 -0.50 0.68 -18.04
N ASP A 23 -0.23 -0.61 -18.17
CA ASP A 23 -0.99 -1.52 -19.05
C ASP A 23 -2.12 -2.27 -18.34
N GLY A 24 -2.30 -2.05 -17.03
CA GLY A 24 -3.30 -2.68 -16.19
C GLY A 24 -2.86 -4.02 -15.59
N THR A 25 -1.59 -4.40 -15.73
CA THR A 25 -1.01 -5.63 -15.17
C THR A 25 0.24 -5.29 -14.36
N VAL A 26 0.47 -6.01 -13.26
CA VAL A 26 1.72 -5.91 -12.48
C VAL A 26 2.64 -7.09 -12.83
N ASP A 27 3.62 -6.86 -13.70
CA ASP A 27 4.58 -7.83 -14.22
C ASP A 27 5.97 -7.72 -13.59
N ASN A 28 6.53 -8.87 -13.21
CA ASN A 28 7.80 -9.02 -12.49
C ASN A 28 9.06 -8.65 -13.29
N MET A 29 8.93 -8.28 -14.56
CA MET A 29 10.08 -7.91 -15.40
C MET A 29 9.87 -6.58 -16.09
N ALA A 30 8.66 -6.34 -16.61
CA ALA A 30 8.35 -5.09 -17.29
C ALA A 30 8.25 -3.93 -16.29
N ASP A 31 7.72 -4.20 -15.10
CA ASP A 31 7.39 -3.12 -14.15
C ASP A 31 8.48 -2.78 -13.13
N ASP A 32 9.45 -3.68 -12.91
CA ASP A 32 10.67 -3.47 -12.10
C ASP A 32 11.49 -2.24 -12.58
N ILE A 33 11.26 -1.81 -13.83
CA ILE A 33 11.95 -0.66 -14.42
C ILE A 33 11.34 0.67 -13.91
N ASN A 34 12.15 1.42 -13.14
CA ASN A 34 11.83 2.74 -12.59
C ASN A 34 10.62 2.76 -11.64
N GLU A 35 10.31 1.67 -10.95
CA GLU A 35 9.22 1.64 -9.97
C GLU A 35 9.39 2.62 -8.81
N HIS A 36 10.64 2.98 -8.48
CA HIS A 36 10.99 3.96 -7.46
C HIS A 36 10.97 5.43 -7.94
N ILE A 37 10.61 5.71 -9.21
CA ILE A 37 10.55 7.08 -9.75
C ILE A 37 9.38 7.23 -10.71
N TRP A 38 8.49 8.17 -10.40
CA TRP A 38 7.44 8.58 -11.31
C TRP A 38 7.93 9.60 -12.33
N ASN A 39 7.65 9.33 -13.61
CA ASN A 39 7.83 10.27 -14.70
C ASN A 39 6.72 10.10 -15.75
N THR A 40 6.78 10.87 -16.85
CA THR A 40 5.75 10.80 -17.88
C THR A 40 5.66 9.43 -18.56
N SER A 41 6.76 8.68 -18.60
CA SER A 41 6.89 7.41 -19.32
C SER A 41 6.83 6.17 -18.42
N SER A 42 6.96 6.33 -17.09
CA SER A 42 7.07 5.23 -16.13
C SER A 42 6.52 5.66 -14.77
N GLY A 43 6.06 4.71 -13.99
CA GLY A 43 5.63 4.88 -12.60
C GLY A 43 4.14 4.70 -12.43
N ALA A 44 3.77 4.06 -11.32
CA ALA A 44 2.41 3.66 -11.02
C ALA A 44 1.51 4.86 -10.70
N ILE A 45 0.22 4.65 -10.92
CA ILE A 45 -0.83 5.63 -10.63
C ILE A 45 -1.86 4.96 -9.72
N PHE A 46 -2.38 5.72 -8.75
CA PHE A 46 -3.53 5.31 -7.96
C PHE A 46 -4.64 6.36 -8.05
N SER A 47 -5.88 5.89 -7.90
CA SER A 47 -7.07 6.73 -7.92
C SER A 47 -7.44 7.19 -6.51
N VAL A 48 -8.08 8.36 -6.43
CA VAL A 48 -8.81 8.79 -5.24
C VAL A 48 -10.22 8.23 -5.35
N ASN A 49 -10.63 7.39 -4.40
CA ASN A 49 -11.92 6.69 -4.46
C ASN A 49 -13.06 7.58 -3.91
N TYR A 50 -13.49 8.53 -4.74
CA TYR A 50 -14.51 9.55 -4.46
C TYR A 50 -15.82 9.35 -5.21
N ASP A 51 -15.87 8.37 -6.10
CA ASP A 51 -17.14 7.92 -6.65
C ASP A 51 -17.94 7.15 -5.60
N ARG A 52 -19.04 6.57 -6.04
CA ARG A 52 -20.07 6.05 -5.16
C ARG A 52 -20.65 4.79 -5.76
N ASP A 53 -19.89 3.73 -5.56
CA ASP A 53 -20.33 2.36 -5.73
C ASP A 53 -21.04 1.85 -4.47
N GLY A 54 -20.79 2.47 -3.32
CA GLY A 54 -21.48 2.22 -2.06
C GLY A 54 -22.83 2.93 -1.91
N MET A 55 -23.44 2.76 -0.72
CA MET A 55 -24.71 3.41 -0.34
C MET A 55 -24.53 4.48 0.75
N ARG A 56 -23.29 4.94 0.96
CA ARG A 56 -22.94 5.92 1.99
C ARG A 56 -23.68 7.25 1.80
N THR A 57 -24.18 7.82 2.89
CA THR A 57 -24.91 9.10 2.89
C THR A 57 -24.70 9.89 4.19
N VAL A 58 -24.74 11.22 4.09
CA VAL A 58 -24.74 12.16 5.23
C VAL A 58 -25.95 13.08 5.09
N GLY A 59 -26.89 13.00 6.03
CA GLY A 59 -28.14 13.78 5.94
C GLY A 59 -28.91 13.54 4.63
N ASP A 60 -28.98 12.28 4.20
CA ASP A 60 -29.56 11.84 2.92
C ASP A 60 -28.83 12.31 1.65
N ILE A 61 -27.67 12.98 1.79
CA ILE A 61 -26.81 13.37 0.67
C ILE A 61 -25.81 12.25 0.41
N PRO A 62 -25.71 11.73 -0.84
CA PRO A 62 -24.67 10.79 -1.22
C PRO A 62 -23.26 11.33 -0.97
N ILE A 63 -22.38 10.51 -0.41
CA ILE A 63 -20.95 10.81 -0.22
C ILE A 63 -20.10 9.73 -0.90
N GLY A 64 -18.82 10.04 -1.15
CA GLY A 64 -17.90 9.10 -1.80
C GLY A 64 -17.53 7.91 -0.93
N ASP A 65 -16.90 6.90 -1.52
CA ASP A 65 -16.69 5.61 -0.86
C ASP A 65 -15.56 5.61 0.16
N ALA A 66 -14.43 6.29 -0.09
CA ALA A 66 -13.33 6.31 0.88
C ALA A 66 -13.46 7.37 1.98
N ILE A 67 -13.83 8.61 1.62
CA ILE A 67 -13.81 9.74 2.55
C ILE A 67 -14.74 10.88 2.14
N HIS A 68 -15.29 11.59 3.13
CA HIS A 68 -16.07 12.81 2.94
C HIS A 68 -15.33 14.04 3.45
N PHE A 69 -15.75 15.24 3.02
CA PHE A 69 -15.20 16.51 3.48
C PHE A 69 -16.32 17.42 3.92
N ASP A 70 -16.12 18.12 5.02
CA ASP A 70 -17.07 19.14 5.46
C ASP A 70 -16.94 20.44 4.64
N ASP A 71 -17.80 21.43 4.95
CA ASP A 71 -17.80 22.73 4.27
C ASP A 71 -16.50 23.54 4.45
N THR A 72 -15.65 23.16 5.41
CA THR A 72 -14.32 23.77 5.62
C THR A 72 -13.24 23.08 4.79
N GLY A 73 -13.57 21.98 4.13
CA GLY A 73 -12.64 21.10 3.44
C GLY A 73 -11.87 20.19 4.39
N ALA A 74 -12.30 20.03 5.64
CA ALA A 74 -11.68 19.09 6.57
C ALA A 74 -12.20 17.66 6.29
N PRO A 75 -11.31 16.65 6.34
CA PRO A 75 -11.70 15.26 6.17
C PRO A 75 -12.62 14.83 7.30
N VAL A 76 -13.75 14.22 6.96
CA VAL A 76 -14.73 13.67 7.89
C VAL A 76 -15.26 12.34 7.36
N LEU A 77 -15.69 11.46 8.26
CA LEU A 77 -16.37 10.22 7.87
C LEU A 77 -15.55 9.39 6.87
N GLU A 78 -14.30 9.10 7.22
CA GLU A 78 -13.51 8.06 6.55
C GLU A 78 -14.21 6.70 6.64
N ASP A 79 -14.15 5.92 5.58
CA ASP A 79 -14.53 4.50 5.57
C ASP A 79 -13.35 3.66 5.13
N LYS A 80 -13.01 2.68 5.97
CA LYS A 80 -11.83 1.84 5.81
C LYS A 80 -12.20 0.49 5.18
N ARG A 81 -13.29 0.40 4.43
CA ARG A 81 -13.85 -0.87 3.95
C ARG A 81 -14.11 -0.83 2.46
N ILE A 82 -13.73 -1.91 1.77
CA ILE A 82 -14.19 -2.18 0.41
C ILE A 82 -15.63 -2.70 0.50
N ASP A 83 -16.60 -1.96 0.01
CA ASP A 83 -18.02 -2.24 0.18
C ASP A 83 -18.51 -3.37 -0.72
N ASN A 84 -18.10 -3.34 -1.99
CA ASN A 84 -18.60 -4.26 -3.01
C ASN A 84 -17.58 -4.52 -4.13
N SER A 85 -18.01 -5.20 -5.18
CA SER A 85 -17.13 -5.62 -6.28
C SER A 85 -16.83 -4.53 -7.29
N ASP A 86 -17.67 -3.49 -7.37
CA ASP A 86 -17.42 -2.34 -8.21
C ASP A 86 -16.36 -1.46 -7.53
N ASP A 87 -16.54 -1.15 -6.24
CA ASP A 87 -15.55 -0.46 -5.39
C ASP A 87 -14.17 -1.15 -5.37
N ALA A 88 -14.15 -2.49 -5.37
CA ALA A 88 -12.91 -3.26 -5.47
C ALA A 88 -12.11 -3.00 -6.78
N ARG A 89 -12.71 -2.41 -7.82
CA ARG A 89 -12.04 -2.08 -9.08
C ARG A 89 -11.25 -0.78 -9.02
N ASP A 90 -11.53 0.09 -8.05
CA ASP A 90 -10.84 1.36 -7.86
C ASP A 90 -9.55 1.20 -7.03
N ILE A 91 -9.41 0.03 -6.41
CA ILE A 91 -8.24 -0.33 -5.61
C ILE A 91 -7.06 -0.70 -6.51
N THR A 92 -5.96 0.02 -6.35
CA THR A 92 -4.72 -0.16 -7.11
C THR A 92 -3.92 -1.34 -6.55
N PRO A 93 -3.49 -2.30 -7.39
CA PRO A 93 -2.70 -3.44 -6.92
C PRO A 93 -1.24 -3.08 -6.61
N LEU A 94 -0.74 -3.64 -5.52
CA LEU A 94 0.66 -3.66 -5.09
C LEU A 94 1.06 -5.11 -4.88
N VAL A 95 2.12 -5.59 -5.52
CA VAL A 95 2.49 -7.02 -5.49
C VAL A 95 3.84 -7.22 -4.83
N ILE A 96 3.84 -7.91 -3.69
CA ILE A 96 5.07 -8.41 -3.08
C ILE A 96 5.40 -9.76 -3.70
N ARG A 97 6.52 -9.86 -4.42
CA ARG A 97 6.96 -11.16 -4.95
C ARG A 97 7.48 -12.04 -3.83
N LYS A 98 7.60 -13.33 -4.14
CA LYS A 98 8.01 -14.34 -3.17
C LYS A 98 9.35 -13.97 -2.52
N ILE A 99 9.31 -13.65 -1.23
CA ILE A 99 10.51 -13.33 -0.46
C ILE A 99 11.40 -14.55 -0.29
N MET A 100 10.80 -15.67 0.13
CA MET A 100 11.42 -16.99 0.25
C MET A 100 10.35 -18.07 0.50
N ASP A 101 10.73 -19.35 0.48
CA ASP A 101 9.82 -20.46 0.79
C ASP A 101 9.32 -20.47 2.25
N SER A 102 10.16 -20.00 3.17
CA SER A 102 9.84 -19.97 4.60
C SER A 102 10.69 -18.91 5.28
N ILE A 103 10.07 -17.80 5.71
CA ILE A 103 10.77 -16.75 6.45
C ILE A 103 11.17 -17.28 7.83
N PRO A 104 12.46 -17.19 8.24
CA PRO A 104 12.89 -17.61 9.57
C PRO A 104 12.19 -16.80 10.66
N ALA A 105 11.95 -17.41 11.82
CA ALA A 105 11.31 -16.73 12.95
C ALA A 105 12.10 -15.54 13.54
N SER A 106 13.37 -15.35 13.15
CA SER A 106 14.19 -14.18 13.52
C SER A 106 14.00 -13.00 12.57
N ALA A 107 13.41 -13.23 11.39
CA ALA A 107 13.23 -12.22 10.36
C ALA A 107 11.75 -11.82 10.25
N HIS A 108 11.53 -10.54 10.01
CA HIS A 108 10.22 -9.92 9.92
C HIS A 108 10.14 -9.06 8.66
N VAL A 109 8.95 -8.91 8.10
CA VAL A 109 8.70 -8.12 6.90
C VAL A 109 7.81 -6.94 7.26
N PHE A 110 8.22 -5.75 6.84
CA PHE A 110 7.51 -4.50 7.10
C PHE A 110 7.20 -3.79 5.79
N GLU A 111 6.04 -3.15 5.73
CA GLU A 111 5.82 -2.01 4.84
C GLU A 111 6.02 -0.72 5.65
N ALA A 112 6.65 0.28 5.06
CA ALA A 112 6.96 1.56 5.68
C ALA A 112 6.71 2.74 4.72
N ALA A 113 6.31 3.88 5.27
CA ALA A 113 5.95 5.08 4.53
C ALA A 113 6.15 6.34 5.38
N SER A 114 6.18 7.52 4.74
CA SER A 114 6.16 8.78 5.50
C SER A 114 4.78 9.00 6.13
N LEU A 115 4.71 9.88 7.15
CA LEU A 115 3.43 10.22 7.79
C LEU A 115 2.45 10.87 6.80
N GLU A 116 2.96 11.66 5.85
CA GLU A 116 2.11 12.30 4.85
C GLU A 116 1.49 11.24 3.92
N ASP A 117 2.30 10.31 3.44
CA ASP A 117 1.91 9.26 2.51
C ASP A 117 0.89 8.31 3.14
N ILE A 118 1.20 7.78 4.33
CA ILE A 118 0.33 6.80 4.98
C ILE A 118 -0.98 7.44 5.44
N GLN A 119 -0.97 8.74 5.70
CA GLN A 119 -2.21 9.49 5.96
C GLN A 119 -2.93 9.98 4.71
N SER A 120 -2.51 9.51 3.52
CA SER A 120 -3.14 9.83 2.24
C SER A 120 -3.72 8.62 1.51
N ILE A 121 -3.60 7.42 2.09
CA ILE A 121 -4.04 6.16 1.49
C ILE A 121 -4.66 5.22 2.51
N HIS A 122 -5.39 4.22 2.03
CA HIS A 122 -5.61 2.96 2.71
C HIS A 122 -4.81 1.84 2.04
N VAL A 123 -4.32 0.91 2.86
CA VAL A 123 -3.72 -0.35 2.43
C VAL A 123 -4.62 -1.51 2.85
N PHE A 124 -4.93 -2.40 1.92
CA PHE A 124 -5.77 -3.57 2.11
C PHE A 124 -4.96 -4.84 1.86
N LYS A 125 -5.19 -5.84 2.71
CA LYS A 125 -4.54 -7.16 2.57
C LYS A 125 -5.04 -7.93 1.34
N ARG A 126 -6.24 -7.61 0.84
CA ARG A 126 -6.85 -8.21 -0.35
C ARG A 126 -7.75 -7.20 -1.06
N ILE A 127 -7.80 -7.28 -2.39
CA ILE A 127 -8.74 -6.50 -3.21
C ILE A 127 -10.04 -7.30 -3.36
N GLN A 128 -10.94 -7.18 -2.37
CA GLN A 128 -12.22 -7.87 -2.36
C GLN A 128 -13.26 -7.16 -1.48
N ALA A 129 -14.53 -7.30 -1.84
CA ALA A 129 -15.64 -6.82 -1.03
C ALA A 129 -15.59 -7.37 0.41
N GLY A 130 -15.78 -6.48 1.37
CA GLY A 130 -15.75 -6.74 2.80
C GLY A 130 -14.36 -6.70 3.44
N GLU A 131 -13.28 -6.50 2.68
CA GLU A 131 -11.96 -6.29 3.27
C GLU A 131 -11.91 -4.94 3.99
N THR A 132 -11.23 -4.91 5.14
CA THR A 132 -10.96 -3.68 5.89
C THR A 132 -9.50 -3.31 5.74
N SER A 133 -9.21 -2.03 5.64
CA SER A 133 -7.86 -1.50 5.60
C SER A 133 -7.09 -1.98 6.83
N ILE A 134 -5.87 -2.45 6.58
CA ILE A 134 -4.93 -2.92 7.60
C ILE A 134 -3.98 -1.83 8.05
N TRP A 135 -3.80 -0.78 7.23
CA TRP A 135 -2.83 0.28 7.44
C TRP A 135 -3.22 1.53 6.62
N GLY A 136 -2.85 2.70 7.12
CA GLY A 136 -3.23 3.96 6.49
C GLY A 136 -4.58 4.48 6.93
N GLY A 137 -4.80 5.76 6.64
CA GLY A 137 -5.99 6.51 6.98
C GLY A 137 -5.69 7.92 7.42
N VAL A 138 -6.70 8.76 7.60
CA VAL A 138 -6.54 10.19 7.84
C VAL A 138 -5.75 10.54 9.11
N GLY A 139 -5.66 9.63 10.08
CA GLY A 139 -4.87 9.78 11.30
C GLY A 139 -5.05 11.13 11.98
N ASN A 140 -3.95 11.83 12.23
CA ASN A 140 -3.95 13.14 12.89
C ASN A 140 -4.27 14.34 11.98
N ARG A 141 -4.67 14.10 10.71
CA ARG A 141 -5.27 15.15 9.85
C ARG A 141 -6.66 15.56 10.34
N VAL A 142 -7.31 14.70 11.11
CA VAL A 142 -8.59 14.99 11.78
C VAL A 142 -8.32 15.41 13.22
N GLU A 143 -9.01 16.45 13.69
CA GLU A 143 -8.91 16.91 15.08
C GLU A 143 -9.20 15.77 16.06
N GLY A 144 -8.25 15.51 16.97
CA GLY A 144 -8.34 14.42 17.96
C GLY A 144 -7.93 13.03 17.43
N GLY A 145 -7.59 12.90 16.15
CA GLY A 145 -7.04 11.68 15.57
C GLY A 145 -5.60 11.41 16.01
N ALA A 146 -5.26 10.13 16.18
CA ALA A 146 -3.88 9.70 16.42
C ALA A 146 -3.12 9.62 15.09
N ALA A 147 -1.82 9.89 15.11
CA ALA A 147 -0.98 9.68 13.93
C ALA A 147 -1.02 8.20 13.52
N GLU A 148 -1.13 7.93 12.22
CA GLU A 148 -0.97 6.57 11.71
C GLU A 148 0.47 6.07 11.98
N PRO A 149 0.65 4.76 12.27
CA PRO A 149 1.98 4.20 12.41
C PRO A 149 2.74 4.30 11.09
N LEU A 150 4.04 4.56 11.15
CA LEU A 150 4.89 4.73 9.96
C LEU A 150 5.27 3.41 9.28
N GLU A 151 4.95 2.28 9.92
CA GLU A 151 5.21 0.95 9.42
C GLU A 151 4.17 -0.05 9.94
N ILE A 152 4.01 -1.13 9.21
CA ILE A 152 3.20 -2.29 9.60
C ILE A 152 3.99 -3.58 9.34
N GLU A 153 3.97 -4.50 10.31
CA GLU A 153 4.53 -5.84 10.11
C GLU A 153 3.54 -6.72 9.33
N ILE A 154 3.98 -7.26 8.20
CA ILE A 154 3.18 -8.07 7.27
C ILE A 154 3.70 -9.51 7.11
N THR A 155 4.69 -9.91 7.92
CA THR A 155 5.39 -11.21 7.84
C THR A 155 4.44 -12.38 7.62
N ASP A 156 3.38 -12.45 8.41
CA ASP A 156 2.43 -13.55 8.39
C ASP A 156 1.60 -13.65 7.10
N TRP A 157 1.42 -12.53 6.40
CA TRP A 157 0.63 -12.48 5.17
C TRP A 157 1.45 -12.83 3.94
N VAL A 158 2.76 -12.59 3.99
CA VAL A 158 3.69 -12.82 2.87
C VAL A 158 4.56 -14.07 3.02
N ASN A 159 4.57 -14.71 4.19
CA ASN A 159 5.33 -15.95 4.43
C ASN A 159 4.53 -17.20 3.97
N PRO A 160 4.96 -17.94 2.93
CA PRO A 160 4.25 -19.12 2.45
C PRO A 160 4.12 -20.25 3.49
N ALA A 161 4.95 -20.22 4.54
CA ALA A 161 4.89 -21.18 5.65
C ALA A 161 3.88 -20.78 6.76
N SER A 162 3.35 -19.54 6.75
CA SER A 162 2.39 -19.07 7.75
C SER A 162 0.98 -19.62 7.47
N SER A 163 0.22 -19.91 8.52
CA SER A 163 -1.22 -20.23 8.38
C SER A 163 -2.06 -19.04 7.93
N ASN A 164 -1.51 -17.83 8.06
CA ASN A 164 -2.13 -16.57 7.67
C ASN A 164 -1.69 -16.10 6.28
N TYR A 165 -0.97 -16.93 5.51
CA TYR A 165 -0.48 -16.58 4.19
C TYR A 165 -1.61 -16.17 3.24
N GLN A 166 -1.39 -15.12 2.46
CA GLN A 166 -2.40 -14.49 1.59
C GLN A 166 -2.06 -14.56 0.11
N GLY A 167 -0.86 -15.00 -0.24
CA GLY A 167 -0.41 -15.03 -1.61
C GLY A 167 -0.83 -16.28 -2.39
N ASP A 168 -0.42 -16.30 -3.65
CA ASP A 168 -0.75 -17.34 -4.61
C ASP A 168 0.22 -18.53 -4.59
N ILE A 169 0.04 -19.47 -5.52
CA ILE A 169 0.89 -20.66 -5.63
C ILE A 169 2.35 -20.34 -6.03
N SER A 170 2.58 -19.18 -6.64
CA SER A 170 3.93 -18.72 -7.01
C SER A 170 4.69 -18.16 -5.82
N GLY A 171 3.99 -17.80 -4.74
CA GLY A 171 4.57 -17.15 -3.57
C GLY A 171 4.34 -15.63 -3.55
N ALA A 172 3.73 -15.05 -4.58
CA ALA A 172 3.46 -13.62 -4.66
C ALA A 172 2.18 -13.25 -3.90
N THR A 173 2.17 -12.09 -3.23
CA THR A 173 1.03 -11.60 -2.46
C THR A 173 0.59 -10.23 -2.98
N THR A 174 -0.69 -10.07 -3.27
CA THR A 174 -1.26 -8.81 -3.78
C THR A 174 -1.99 -8.07 -2.66
N PHE A 175 -1.52 -6.87 -2.38
CA PHE A 175 -2.16 -5.87 -1.53
C PHE A 175 -2.91 -4.86 -2.41
N GLY A 176 -3.85 -4.14 -1.79
CA GLY A 176 -4.63 -3.08 -2.44
C GLY A 176 -4.31 -1.72 -1.85
N ILE A 177 -4.21 -0.71 -2.70
CA ILE A 177 -4.00 0.70 -2.33
C ILE A 177 -5.19 1.53 -2.80
N GLU A 178 -5.72 2.36 -1.91
CA GLU A 178 -6.80 3.30 -2.20
C GLU A 178 -6.37 4.72 -1.80
N GLY A 179 -6.59 5.70 -2.66
CA GLY A 179 -6.26 7.09 -2.38
C GLY A 179 -7.36 7.85 -1.63
N LEU A 180 -6.96 8.67 -0.66
CA LEU A 180 -7.86 9.52 0.13
C LEU A 180 -7.88 10.99 -0.29
N PHE A 181 -6.80 11.47 -0.93
CA PHE A 181 -6.65 12.88 -1.26
C PHE A 181 -6.10 13.06 -2.66
N PHE A 182 -6.64 14.04 -3.39
CA PHE A 182 -5.95 14.59 -4.54
C PHE A 182 -4.76 15.42 -4.10
N ARG A 183 -3.80 15.58 -5.01
CA ARG A 183 -2.67 16.50 -4.83
C ARG A 183 -3.16 17.90 -4.44
N SER A 184 -2.63 18.43 -3.36
CA SER A 184 -2.83 19.82 -2.96
C SER A 184 -1.93 20.76 -3.78
N LEU A 185 -2.52 21.83 -4.31
CA LEU A 185 -1.77 22.94 -4.92
C LEU A 185 -1.39 24.01 -3.89
N GLY A 186 -1.42 23.69 -2.59
CA GLY A 186 -1.09 24.60 -1.50
C GLY A 186 -2.22 25.55 -1.08
N LEU A 187 -3.46 25.22 -1.44
CA LEU A 187 -4.65 26.06 -1.15
C LEU A 187 -5.36 25.69 0.16
N SER A 188 -5.09 24.51 0.72
CA SER A 188 -5.60 24.09 2.02
C SER A 188 -4.43 23.86 2.99
N PRO A 189 -4.41 24.52 4.16
CA PRO A 189 -3.47 24.20 5.23
C PRO A 189 -3.84 22.90 5.96
N VAL A 190 -5.05 22.36 5.71
CA VAL A 190 -5.62 21.21 6.43
C VAL A 190 -5.25 19.88 5.74
N ASN A 191 -5.20 19.87 4.40
CA ASN A 191 -4.92 18.67 3.60
C ASN A 191 -3.70 18.89 2.71
N GLN A 192 -2.51 18.85 3.30
CA GLN A 192 -1.26 18.83 2.53
C GLN A 192 -1.04 17.42 2.01
N PHE A 193 -0.95 17.30 0.69
CA PHE A 193 -0.55 16.09 0.00
C PHE A 193 0.17 16.49 -1.29
N ASP A 194 1.43 16.13 -1.44
CA ASP A 194 2.23 16.49 -2.62
C ASP A 194 1.83 15.74 -3.91
N GLY A 195 1.00 14.70 -3.78
CA GLY A 195 0.48 13.88 -4.85
C GLY A 195 1.29 12.62 -5.15
N VAL A 196 2.27 12.30 -4.31
CA VAL A 196 3.16 11.15 -4.46
C VAL A 196 3.13 10.32 -3.19
N VAL A 197 3.14 9.00 -3.31
CA VAL A 197 3.22 8.07 -2.19
C VAL A 197 4.43 7.17 -2.41
N ASN A 198 5.32 7.11 -1.42
CA ASN A 198 6.45 6.17 -1.43
C ASN A 198 6.19 5.06 -0.41
N LEU A 199 6.18 3.81 -0.88
CA LEU A 199 6.07 2.63 -0.02
C LEU A 199 7.39 1.87 -0.08
N THR A 200 7.92 1.53 1.10
CA THR A 200 9.15 0.74 1.24
C THR A 200 8.79 -0.63 1.81
N LEU A 201 9.19 -1.70 1.11
CA LEU A 201 9.20 -3.05 1.66
C LEU A 201 10.55 -3.28 2.34
N GLU A 202 10.55 -3.75 3.58
CA GLU A 202 11.78 -4.10 4.30
C GLU A 202 11.70 -5.49 4.91
N VAL A 203 12.74 -6.29 4.69
CA VAL A 203 12.99 -7.52 5.46
C VAL A 203 14.03 -7.17 6.52
N ARG A 204 13.69 -7.40 7.79
CA ARG A 204 14.52 -7.06 8.95
C ARG A 204 14.86 -8.30 9.77
N GLU A 205 16.07 -8.37 10.31
CA GLU A 205 16.44 -9.29 11.39
C GLU A 205 16.82 -8.47 12.63
N GLY A 206 15.89 -8.41 13.60
CA GLY A 206 15.93 -7.39 14.65
C GLY A 206 15.81 -5.98 14.05
N GLU A 207 16.73 -5.09 14.41
CA GLU A 207 16.76 -3.69 13.92
C GLU A 207 17.51 -3.54 12.57
N VAL A 208 18.02 -4.63 12.00
CA VAL A 208 18.85 -4.57 10.79
C VAL A 208 18.00 -4.88 9.57
N VAL A 209 17.89 -3.93 8.65
CA VAL A 209 17.34 -4.16 7.30
C VAL A 209 18.32 -5.01 6.50
N ILE A 210 17.91 -6.22 6.11
CA ILE A 210 18.71 -7.18 5.35
C ILE A 210 18.39 -7.20 3.86
N ALA A 211 17.19 -6.73 3.49
CA ALA A 211 16.82 -6.37 2.12
C ALA A 211 15.70 -5.32 2.15
N SER A 212 15.64 -4.49 1.13
CA SER A 212 14.61 -3.47 0.99
C SER A 212 14.30 -3.22 -0.47
N ASP A 213 13.10 -2.74 -0.73
CA ASP A 213 12.67 -2.26 -2.03
C ASP A 213 11.69 -1.09 -1.90
N VAL A 214 11.58 -0.25 -2.92
CA VAL A 214 10.78 0.98 -2.88
C VAL A 214 10.00 1.18 -4.17
N VAL A 215 8.71 1.49 -4.03
CA VAL A 215 7.86 1.94 -5.14
C VAL A 215 7.35 3.35 -4.90
N GLU A 216 7.20 4.08 -5.98
CA GLU A 216 6.59 5.40 -6.03
C GLU A 216 5.29 5.36 -6.83
N PHE A 217 4.22 5.82 -6.18
CA PHE A 217 2.91 6.01 -6.77
C PHE A 217 2.63 7.49 -6.96
N LYS A 218 1.96 7.84 -8.05
CA LYS A 218 1.39 9.17 -8.21
C LYS A 218 -0.13 9.15 -8.19
N VAL A 219 -0.73 10.09 -7.47
CA VAL A 219 -2.19 10.24 -7.49
C VAL A 219 -2.65 10.73 -8.86
N ALA A 220 -3.73 10.13 -9.37
CA ALA A 220 -4.41 10.61 -10.56
C ALA A 220 -4.84 12.08 -10.39
N PRO A 221 -4.78 12.90 -11.46
CA PRO A 221 -5.31 14.27 -11.39
C PRO A 221 -6.84 14.25 -11.22
N GLY A 222 -7.34 15.12 -10.34
CA GLY A 222 -8.78 15.38 -10.18
C GLY A 222 -9.32 16.44 -11.13
#